data_AF-K1QTJ9-F1
#
_entry.id   AF-K1QTJ9-F1
#
_cell.length_a   1.000
_cell.length_b   1.000
_cell.length_c   1.000
_cell.angle_alpha   90.00
_cell.angle_beta   90.00
_cell.angle_gamma   90.00
#
_symmetry.space_group_name_H-M   'P 1'
#
loop_
_entity.id
_entity.type
_entity.pdbx_description
1 polymer ?
#
loop_
_entity_poly.entity_id
_entity_poly.type
_entity_poly.pdbx_seq_one_letter_code
_entity_poly.pdbx_strand_id
1 'polypeptide(L)'
;MSDANLKKRSAVLIHRRWNDKETLLQSVMGDGIICADRELFLGERAGIGGGNFVNEIMVINMQNLVLLAALVFIPGVTPYPYGPPLGACMSMFPKGHGVDAQKSPPPFEILVNSTSYREADVIQITINTTGLQGVSYYEGMMIQARRSACGLDKPTKSHGKFSLQANEWFLDTMDCENNLQSAVVHKNHSHVESNMFYWTAPAPTGHIIFIGTIVKNKTLFWTNVLSPLIKDVTSNEEVKACSGVTSIHGCTLASIIILLFSAILFLR
;
A
#
# COMPACT_ATOMS: atom_id res chain seq x y z
N MET A 1 -22.77 57.05 39.61
CA MET A 1 -21.38 57.22 40.06
C MET A 1 -20.51 56.40 39.13
N SER A 2 -20.03 57.05 38.07
CA SER A 2 -18.61 57.19 37.66
C SER A 2 -18.19 56.04 36.73
N ASP A 3 -18.11 56.29 35.43
CA ASP A 3 -16.89 56.76 34.71
C ASP A 3 -15.76 55.72 34.76
N ALA A 4 -14.91 55.48 33.77
CA ALA A 4 -14.70 55.91 32.38
C ALA A 4 -13.34 55.27 31.97
N ASN A 5 -12.91 55.53 30.73
CA ASN A 5 -11.50 55.56 30.27
C ASN A 5 -10.82 54.27 29.77
N LEU A 6 -10.93 54.08 28.45
CA LEU A 6 -9.86 54.36 27.47
C LEU A 6 -8.39 54.29 27.95
N LYS A 7 -7.59 53.41 27.32
CA LYS A 7 -6.14 53.65 27.15
C LYS A 7 -5.62 53.15 25.80
N LYS A 8 -5.20 54.12 24.98
CA LYS A 8 -4.41 54.02 23.74
C LYS A 8 -3.02 53.44 23.98
N ARG A 9 -2.41 52.90 22.89
CA ARG A 9 -0.99 52.94 22.43
C ARG A 9 -0.59 51.56 21.86
N SER A 10 0.09 51.35 20.73
CA SER A 10 0.76 52.22 19.75
C SER A 10 0.95 51.43 18.45
N ALA A 11 0.94 52.13 17.32
CA ALA A 11 1.42 51.63 16.03
C ALA A 11 2.95 51.61 16.00
N VAL A 12 3.53 50.58 15.39
CA VAL A 12 4.93 50.57 14.95
C VAL A 12 4.91 50.51 13.42
N LEU A 13 5.18 51.64 12.78
CA LEU A 13 5.59 51.72 11.39
C LEU A 13 7.04 51.26 11.28
N ILE A 14 7.32 50.28 10.42
CA ILE A 14 8.65 50.12 9.82
C ILE A 14 8.49 50.35 8.32
N HIS A 15 9.18 51.36 7.82
CA HIS A 15 9.18 51.78 6.42
C HIS A 15 10.63 51.80 5.93
N ARG A 16 10.81 51.44 4.65
CA ARG A 16 11.97 51.59 3.73
C ARG A 16 12.84 50.33 3.54
N ARG A 17 13.31 49.98 2.34
CA ARG A 17 13.24 50.60 0.98
C ARG A 17 13.79 49.60 -0.06
N TRP A 18 13.27 49.72 -1.29
CA TRP A 18 13.60 49.00 -2.54
C TRP A 18 15.02 49.20 -3.10
N ASN A 19 15.53 48.18 -3.84
CA ASN A 19 16.39 48.22 -5.05
C ASN A 19 16.79 46.75 -5.40
N ASP A 20 17.00 46.25 -6.62
CA ASP A 20 16.69 46.61 -8.01
C ASP A 20 17.12 45.36 -8.87
N LYS A 21 16.29 44.96 -9.84
CA LYS A 21 16.55 44.32 -11.18
C LYS A 21 17.40 43.03 -11.40
N GLU A 22 16.67 41.99 -11.83
CA GLU A 22 16.82 41.02 -12.94
C GLU A 22 18.06 41.03 -13.90
N THR A 23 18.56 39.83 -14.25
CA THR A 23 19.08 39.49 -15.61
C THR A 23 18.98 37.98 -15.92
N LEU A 24 18.43 37.66 -17.09
CA LEU A 24 18.18 36.34 -17.73
C LEU A 24 19.43 35.64 -18.30
N LEU A 25 19.38 34.29 -18.39
CA LEU A 25 19.92 33.51 -19.52
C LEU A 25 19.01 32.29 -19.85
N GLN A 26 18.49 32.28 -21.08
CA GLN A 26 17.78 31.17 -21.80
C GLN A 26 18.81 30.09 -22.24
N SER A 27 18.53 28.80 -22.46
CA SER A 27 17.67 28.10 -23.46
C SER A 27 17.98 26.58 -23.29
N VAL A 28 17.05 25.61 -23.36
CA VAL A 28 16.65 24.89 -24.58
C VAL A 28 15.20 24.34 -24.48
N MET A 29 14.40 24.83 -25.42
CA MET A 29 13.18 24.37 -26.14
C MET A 29 12.43 23.08 -25.75
N GLY A 30 11.09 23.20 -25.72
CA GLY A 30 10.13 22.10 -25.88
C GLY A 30 8.69 22.40 -25.42
N ASP A 31 8.00 23.26 -26.16
CA ASP A 31 6.53 23.41 -26.32
C ASP A 31 5.61 23.84 -25.14
N GLY A 32 5.13 25.09 -25.25
CA GLY A 32 3.71 25.40 -25.06
C GLY A 32 3.25 26.08 -23.75
N ILE A 33 3.59 27.35 -23.52
CA ILE A 33 2.87 28.23 -22.58
C ILE A 33 2.48 29.53 -23.29
N ILE A 34 1.18 29.83 -23.29
CA ILE A 34 0.59 31.09 -23.76
C ILE A 34 0.61 32.06 -22.58
N CYS A 35 1.43 33.11 -22.65
CA CYS A 35 1.32 34.28 -21.78
C CYS A 35 0.40 35.30 -22.45
N ALA A 36 -0.62 35.76 -21.71
CA ALA A 36 -1.38 36.95 -22.06
C ALA A 36 -0.76 38.15 -21.34
N ASP A 37 -0.52 39.24 -22.07
CA ASP A 37 -0.40 40.56 -21.47
C ASP A 37 -0.83 41.67 -22.43
N ARG A 38 -1.25 42.77 -21.79
CA ARG A 38 -1.30 44.18 -22.23
C ARG A 38 -2.68 44.79 -22.54
N GLU A 39 -3.26 45.32 -21.45
CA GLU A 39 -3.62 46.74 -21.20
C GLU A 39 -4.38 47.56 -22.25
N LEU A 40 -5.51 48.16 -21.83
CA LEU A 40 -6.04 49.38 -22.42
C LEU A 40 -6.68 50.30 -21.35
N PHE A 41 -5.89 51.30 -20.96
CA PHE A 41 -6.17 52.70 -20.60
C PHE A 41 -7.21 53.13 -19.53
N LEU A 42 -6.67 53.99 -18.66
CA LEU A 42 -7.25 54.89 -17.66
C LEU A 42 -8.16 55.99 -18.25
N GLY A 43 -9.10 56.49 -17.43
CA GLY A 43 -9.76 57.78 -17.68
C GLY A 43 -10.84 58.15 -16.66
N GLU A 44 -10.45 58.94 -15.66
CA GLU A 44 -11.25 59.55 -14.60
C GLU A 44 -12.12 60.74 -15.08
N ARG A 45 -13.38 60.86 -14.64
CA ARG A 45 -13.89 62.04 -13.89
C ARG A 45 -15.40 62.05 -13.56
N ALA A 46 -15.64 62.67 -12.40
CA ALA A 46 -16.81 63.43 -11.96
C ALA A 46 -18.05 62.66 -11.47
N GLY A 47 -18.35 62.84 -10.18
CA GLY A 47 -19.58 62.38 -9.56
C GLY A 47 -20.80 63.22 -9.94
N ILE A 48 -21.97 62.65 -9.64
CA ILE A 48 -23.18 63.21 -9.00
C ILE A 48 -24.28 62.14 -9.15
N GLY A 49 -25.02 61.88 -8.06
CA GLY A 49 -26.40 61.39 -8.15
C GLY A 49 -26.62 59.94 -7.72
N GLY A 50 -27.37 59.78 -6.64
CA GLY A 50 -27.84 58.48 -6.17
C GLY A 50 -28.77 57.80 -7.18
N GLY A 51 -28.68 56.46 -7.22
CA GLY A 51 -29.54 55.62 -8.04
C GLY A 51 -29.22 54.14 -7.82
N ASN A 52 -30.02 53.51 -6.95
CA ASN A 52 -30.35 52.08 -6.86
C ASN A 52 -29.39 51.06 -7.52
N PHE A 53 -28.58 50.40 -6.68
CA PHE A 53 -27.92 49.14 -7.00
C PHE A 53 -29.00 48.04 -7.09
N VAL A 54 -29.54 47.82 -8.29
CA VAL A 54 -30.35 46.63 -8.59
C VAL A 54 -29.41 45.49 -9.00
N ASN A 55 -29.67 44.34 -8.39
CA ASN A 55 -28.96 43.07 -8.54
C ASN A 55 -28.61 42.73 -10.00
N GLU A 56 -27.32 42.69 -10.34
CA GLU A 56 -26.88 41.92 -11.50
C GLU A 56 -26.87 40.44 -11.13
N ILE A 57 -27.98 39.77 -11.43
CA ILE A 57 -28.08 38.31 -11.40
C ILE A 57 -27.31 37.78 -12.60
N MET A 58 -26.19 37.11 -12.33
CA MET A 58 -25.46 36.30 -13.29
C MET A 58 -26.40 35.19 -13.83
N VAL A 59 -26.96 35.39 -15.02
CA VAL A 59 -27.80 34.39 -15.71
C VAL A 59 -26.88 33.31 -16.27
N ILE A 60 -26.60 32.29 -15.47
CA ILE A 60 -25.89 31.09 -15.93
C ILE A 60 -26.86 30.33 -16.84
N ASN A 61 -26.57 30.30 -18.15
CA ASN A 61 -27.38 29.60 -19.14
C ASN A 61 -27.58 28.13 -18.72
N MET A 62 -28.82 27.64 -18.81
CA MET A 62 -29.22 26.28 -18.44
C MET A 62 -28.38 25.21 -19.18
N GLN A 63 -27.90 25.51 -20.40
CA GLN A 63 -26.97 24.67 -21.16
C GLN A 63 -25.58 24.52 -20.47
N ASN A 64 -25.08 25.59 -19.87
CA ASN A 64 -23.78 25.62 -19.18
C ASN A 64 -23.85 24.98 -17.79
N LEU A 65 -25.03 25.00 -17.16
CA LEU A 65 -25.28 24.31 -15.89
C LEU A 65 -25.22 22.78 -16.04
N VAL A 66 -25.74 22.26 -17.16
CA VAL A 66 -25.73 20.82 -17.47
C VAL A 66 -24.30 20.32 -17.75
N LEU A 67 -23.48 21.12 -18.45
CA LEU A 67 -22.07 20.81 -18.69
C LEU A 67 -21.24 20.83 -17.39
N LEU A 68 -21.48 21.79 -16.49
CA LEU A 68 -20.82 21.83 -15.18
C LEU A 68 -21.25 20.63 -14.30
N ALA A 69 -22.52 20.26 -14.31
CA ALA A 69 -23.05 19.13 -13.55
C ALA A 69 -22.51 17.77 -14.05
N ALA A 70 -22.26 17.64 -15.36
CA ALA A 70 -21.69 16.43 -15.95
C ALA A 70 -20.21 16.19 -15.57
N LEU A 71 -19.45 17.27 -15.33
CA LEU A 71 -18.05 17.19 -14.88
C LEU A 71 -17.89 16.76 -13.41
N VAL A 72 -18.97 16.79 -12.62
CA VAL A 72 -18.95 16.44 -11.19
C VAL A 72 -19.27 14.95 -10.95
N PHE A 73 -19.74 14.22 -11.98
CA PHE A 73 -19.94 12.77 -11.92
C PHE A 73 -18.65 11.98 -12.23
N ILE A 74 -17.54 12.34 -11.58
CA ILE A 74 -16.42 11.41 -11.47
C ILE A 74 -16.81 10.42 -10.37
N PRO A 75 -16.98 9.11 -10.66
CA PRO A 75 -17.21 8.14 -9.60
C PRO A 75 -16.04 8.24 -8.62
N GLY A 76 -16.34 8.69 -7.40
CA GLY A 76 -15.35 8.79 -6.35
C GLY A 76 -14.70 7.43 -6.17
N VAL A 77 -13.38 7.35 -6.40
CA VAL A 77 -12.60 6.19 -5.99
C VAL A 77 -12.66 6.20 -4.46
N THR A 78 -13.59 5.45 -3.88
CA THR A 78 -13.58 5.21 -2.44
C THR A 78 -12.29 4.44 -2.16
N PRO A 79 -11.29 5.02 -1.46
CA PRO A 79 -10.26 4.18 -0.87
C PRO A 79 -10.99 3.14 -0.03
N TYR A 80 -10.54 1.88 -0.06
CA TYR A 80 -11.00 0.88 0.90
C TYR A 80 -10.06 1.02 2.12
N PRO A 81 -10.40 1.81 3.14
CA PRO A 81 -9.59 1.87 4.36
C PRO A 81 -9.72 0.59 5.18
N TYR A 82 -10.69 -0.26 4.84
CA TYR A 82 -11.03 -1.50 5.51
C TYR A 82 -10.42 -2.70 4.78
N GLY A 83 -10.24 -3.79 5.52
CA GLY A 83 -9.67 -5.04 5.04
C GLY A 83 -10.34 -5.63 3.78
N PRO A 84 -9.74 -6.68 3.20
CA PRO A 84 -10.24 -7.28 1.97
C PRO A 84 -11.67 -7.81 2.14
N PRO A 85 -12.48 -7.87 1.07
CA PRO A 85 -13.82 -8.45 1.14
C PRO A 85 -13.75 -9.96 1.36
N LEU A 86 -14.81 -10.55 1.94
CA LEU A 86 -14.91 -12.00 2.17
C LEU A 86 -14.66 -12.84 0.91
N GLY A 87 -15.04 -12.33 -0.27
CA GLY A 87 -14.79 -12.98 -1.56
C GLY A 87 -13.30 -13.15 -1.93
N ALA A 88 -12.39 -12.51 -1.19
CA ALA A 88 -10.95 -12.66 -1.36
C ALA A 88 -10.39 -13.91 -0.65
N CYS A 89 -11.13 -14.53 0.27
CA CYS A 89 -10.65 -15.69 1.06
C CYS A 89 -10.07 -16.81 0.19
N MET A 90 -10.82 -17.28 -0.81
CA MET A 90 -10.36 -18.37 -1.68
C MET A 90 -9.20 -17.94 -2.57
N SER A 91 -9.34 -16.83 -3.29
CA SER A 91 -8.35 -16.41 -4.28
C SER A 91 -7.09 -15.78 -3.68
N MET A 92 -7.16 -15.26 -2.46
CA MET A 92 -6.13 -14.41 -1.84
C MET A 92 -5.59 -13.38 -2.84
N PHE A 93 -6.51 -12.72 -3.55
CA PHE A 93 -6.15 -11.82 -4.64
C PHE A 93 -6.97 -10.54 -4.50
N PRO A 94 -6.34 -9.35 -4.51
CA PRO A 94 -7.02 -8.08 -4.32
C PRO A 94 -7.69 -7.64 -5.63
N LYS A 95 -8.77 -8.32 -6.03
CA LYS A 95 -9.45 -8.10 -7.33
C LYS A 95 -9.86 -6.64 -7.59
N GLY A 96 -10.15 -5.87 -6.54
CA GLY A 96 -10.51 -4.45 -6.65
C GLY A 96 -9.35 -3.51 -7.02
N HIS A 97 -8.11 -4.00 -7.08
CA HIS A 97 -6.95 -3.17 -7.40
C HIS A 97 -6.80 -2.90 -8.90
N GLY A 98 -7.33 -3.77 -9.76
CA GLY A 98 -7.33 -3.60 -11.22
C GLY A 98 -5.95 -3.76 -11.88
N VAL A 99 -4.97 -4.34 -11.18
CA VAL A 99 -3.65 -4.67 -11.73
C VAL A 99 -3.24 -6.08 -11.29
N ASP A 100 -2.26 -6.65 -11.98
CA ASP A 100 -1.68 -7.95 -11.63
C ASP A 100 -0.71 -7.87 -10.44
N ALA A 101 -0.52 -9.01 -9.77
CA ALA A 101 0.51 -9.14 -8.75
C ALA A 101 1.92 -9.00 -9.35
N GLN A 102 2.84 -8.46 -8.56
CA GLN A 102 4.25 -8.38 -8.93
C GLN A 102 4.84 -9.79 -9.09
N LYS A 103 5.62 -9.97 -10.17
CA LYS A 103 6.32 -11.22 -10.47
C LYS A 103 7.73 -11.27 -9.87
N SER A 104 8.23 -10.14 -9.37
CA SER A 104 9.51 -10.08 -8.67
C SER A 104 9.43 -10.82 -7.33
N PRO A 105 10.56 -11.25 -6.75
CA PRO A 105 10.58 -11.76 -5.39
C PRO A 105 9.93 -10.73 -4.43
N PRO A 106 9.04 -11.16 -3.51
CA PRO A 106 8.41 -10.24 -2.57
C PRO A 106 9.47 -9.64 -1.62
N PRO A 107 9.45 -8.32 -1.37
CA PRO A 107 10.35 -7.69 -0.40
C PRO A 107 9.87 -7.89 1.04
N PHE A 108 9.20 -9.02 1.32
CA PHE A 108 8.60 -9.35 2.61
C PHE A 108 8.86 -10.81 2.95
N GLU A 109 8.91 -11.11 4.23
CA GLU A 109 9.08 -12.47 4.74
C GLU A 109 8.04 -12.81 5.82
N ILE A 110 7.62 -14.07 5.84
CA ILE A 110 6.76 -14.64 6.88
C ILE A 110 7.64 -15.51 7.77
N LEU A 111 7.98 -14.98 8.95
CA LEU A 111 8.80 -15.64 9.94
C LEU A 111 7.91 -16.37 10.95
N VAL A 112 8.39 -17.51 11.44
CA VAL A 112 7.70 -18.35 12.43
C VAL A 112 8.66 -18.75 13.53
N ASN A 113 8.17 -18.86 14.77
CA ASN A 113 8.99 -19.33 15.89
C ASN A 113 9.11 -20.85 15.98
N SER A 114 8.29 -21.61 15.24
CA SER A 114 8.32 -23.06 15.16
C SER A 114 8.01 -23.53 13.74
N THR A 115 8.66 -24.60 13.29
CA THR A 115 8.44 -25.26 11.99
C THR A 115 7.75 -26.62 12.14
N SER A 116 7.15 -26.87 13.29
CA SER A 116 6.34 -28.06 13.56
C SER A 116 5.21 -27.74 14.53
N TYR A 117 4.12 -28.52 14.48
CA TYR A 117 2.99 -28.36 15.38
C TYR A 117 2.36 -29.69 15.78
N ARG A 118 1.73 -29.68 16.96
CA ARG A 118 0.68 -30.59 17.46
C ARG A 118 -0.62 -29.81 17.60
N GLU A 119 -1.72 -30.51 17.80
CA GLU A 119 -3.00 -29.88 18.10
C GLU A 119 -2.88 -28.89 19.27
N ALA A 120 -3.53 -27.74 19.12
CA ALA A 120 -3.54 -26.63 20.08
C ALA A 120 -2.19 -25.93 20.32
N ASP A 121 -1.10 -26.32 19.64
CA ASP A 121 0.13 -25.54 19.67
C ASP A 121 -0.12 -24.12 19.14
N VAL A 122 0.55 -23.14 19.76
CA VAL A 122 0.49 -21.74 19.35
C VAL A 122 1.80 -21.34 18.69
N ILE A 123 1.75 -21.00 17.42
CA ILE A 123 2.88 -20.51 16.64
C ILE A 123 2.78 -18.98 16.54
N GLN A 124 3.86 -18.31 16.89
CA GLN A 124 4.02 -16.88 16.65
C GLN A 124 4.49 -16.66 15.21
N ILE A 125 3.82 -15.75 14.52
CA ILE A 125 4.09 -15.38 13.14
C ILE A 125 4.46 -13.90 13.12
N THR A 126 5.52 -13.57 12.39
CA THR A 126 5.95 -12.20 12.16
C THR A 126 6.04 -11.92 10.67
N ILE A 127 5.42 -10.82 10.22
CA ILE A 127 5.54 -10.33 8.84
C ILE A 127 6.53 -9.17 8.85
N ASN A 128 7.66 -9.32 8.17
CA ASN A 128 8.70 -8.30 8.10
C ASN A 128 8.94 -7.81 6.68
N THR A 129 9.30 -6.54 6.56
CA THR A 129 9.91 -5.99 5.36
C THR A 129 11.41 -6.31 5.33
N THR A 130 11.92 -6.61 4.14
CA THR A 130 13.35 -6.95 3.93
C THR A 130 14.17 -5.76 3.43
N GLY A 131 13.52 -4.64 3.10
CA GLY A 131 14.16 -3.48 2.46
C GLY A 131 14.51 -3.67 0.98
N LEU A 132 14.28 -4.87 0.42
CA LEU A 132 14.50 -5.14 -1.00
C LEU A 132 13.64 -4.22 -1.87
N GLN A 133 14.15 -3.86 -3.05
CA GLN A 133 13.43 -3.02 -4.02
C GLN A 133 13.02 -1.63 -3.46
N GLY A 134 13.70 -1.14 -2.41
CA GLY A 134 13.37 0.13 -1.77
C GLY A 134 12.03 0.12 -1.01
N VAL A 135 11.49 -1.07 -0.74
CA VAL A 135 10.22 -1.25 -0.01
C VAL A 135 10.51 -1.44 1.48
N SER A 136 10.17 -0.43 2.29
CA SER A 136 10.37 -0.45 3.75
C SER A 136 9.11 -0.71 4.57
N TYR A 137 7.92 -0.59 3.97
CA TYR A 137 6.63 -0.79 4.65
C TYR A 137 5.61 -1.47 3.73
N TYR A 138 4.50 -1.94 4.29
CA TYR A 138 3.29 -2.35 3.57
C TYR A 138 2.07 -1.64 4.17
N GLU A 139 0.99 -1.58 3.38
CA GLU A 139 -0.26 -0.90 3.72
C GLU A 139 -1.42 -1.88 3.95
N GLY A 140 -1.28 -3.12 3.48
CA GLY A 140 -2.30 -4.13 3.65
C GLY A 140 -1.74 -5.54 3.56
N MET A 141 -2.45 -6.47 4.19
CA MET A 141 -2.12 -7.89 4.08
C MET A 141 -3.35 -8.78 4.24
N MET A 142 -3.22 -10.03 3.77
CA MET A 142 -4.10 -11.15 4.04
C MET A 142 -3.26 -12.42 4.17
N ILE A 143 -3.31 -13.08 5.33
CA ILE A 143 -2.56 -14.31 5.63
C ILE A 143 -3.53 -15.44 5.97
N GLN A 144 -3.28 -16.64 5.44
CA GLN A 144 -4.00 -17.87 5.77
C GLN A 144 -3.00 -19.02 6.00
N ALA A 145 -3.40 -20.01 6.80
CA ALA A 145 -2.71 -21.30 6.85
C ALA A 145 -3.40 -22.28 5.89
N ARG A 146 -2.64 -22.89 4.99
CA ARG A 146 -3.15 -23.83 3.97
C ARG A 146 -2.29 -25.09 3.95
N ARG A 147 -2.84 -26.21 3.45
CA ARG A 147 -2.04 -27.43 3.31
C ARG A 147 -0.92 -27.22 2.29
N SER A 148 0.23 -27.81 2.57
CA SER A 148 1.46 -27.67 1.78
C SER A 148 1.47 -28.45 0.46
N ALA A 149 0.41 -29.16 0.10
CA ALA A 149 0.36 -29.96 -1.12
C ALA A 149 0.29 -29.07 -2.38
N CYS A 150 1.45 -28.85 -3.00
CA CYS A 150 1.60 -28.15 -4.28
C CYS A 150 0.95 -28.97 -5.40
N GLY A 151 0.24 -28.32 -6.33
CA GLY A 151 -0.49 -28.99 -7.41
C GLY A 151 -1.92 -29.43 -7.04
N LEU A 152 -2.45 -28.99 -5.89
CA LEU A 152 -3.89 -28.86 -5.72
C LEU A 152 -4.27 -27.50 -6.29
N ASP A 153 -4.67 -27.45 -7.56
CA ASP A 153 -5.28 -26.29 -8.24
C ASP A 153 -6.63 -25.86 -7.63
N LYS A 154 -6.86 -26.22 -6.37
CA LYS A 154 -7.98 -25.79 -5.55
C LYS A 154 -7.38 -25.25 -4.27
N PRO A 155 -7.33 -23.92 -4.07
CA PRO A 155 -6.88 -23.35 -2.82
C PRO A 155 -7.62 -24.04 -1.67
N THR A 156 -6.85 -24.75 -0.86
CA THR A 156 -7.39 -25.54 0.24
C THR A 156 -8.11 -24.60 1.19
N LYS A 157 -9.15 -25.12 1.84
CA LYS A 157 -9.77 -24.50 3.00
C LYS A 157 -8.69 -24.00 3.97
N SER A 158 -8.91 -22.84 4.59
CA SER A 158 -8.04 -22.33 5.65
C SER A 158 -8.01 -23.28 6.86
N HIS A 159 -6.88 -23.34 7.58
CA HIS A 159 -6.68 -24.24 8.72
C HIS A 159 -6.30 -23.47 9.99
N GLY A 160 -6.76 -23.96 11.15
CA GLY A 160 -6.47 -23.35 12.45
C GLY A 160 -7.16 -22.02 12.68
N LYS A 161 -6.75 -21.33 13.74
CA LYS A 161 -7.33 -20.05 14.16
C LYS A 161 -6.24 -19.06 14.48
N PHE A 162 -6.39 -17.84 13.99
CA PHE A 162 -5.49 -16.74 14.30
C PHE A 162 -5.99 -15.94 15.50
N SER A 163 -5.05 -15.38 16.25
CA SER A 163 -5.31 -14.42 17.31
C SER A 163 -4.27 -13.30 17.25
N LEU A 164 -4.66 -12.13 17.75
CA LEU A 164 -3.90 -10.90 17.62
C LEU A 164 -3.26 -10.52 18.97
N GLN A 165 -2.28 -9.61 18.91
CA GLN A 165 -1.72 -9.02 20.12
C GLN A 165 -2.78 -8.19 20.86
N ALA A 166 -2.59 -8.01 22.16
CA ALA A 166 -3.37 -7.04 22.92
C ALA A 166 -3.12 -5.64 22.34
N ASN A 167 -4.19 -4.85 22.20
CA ASN A 167 -4.15 -3.50 21.61
C ASN A 167 -3.71 -3.46 20.13
N GLU A 168 -3.91 -4.55 19.39
CA GLU A 168 -3.67 -4.59 17.95
C GLU A 168 -4.52 -3.54 17.21
N TRP A 169 -3.87 -2.63 16.49
CA TRP A 169 -4.49 -1.45 15.88
C TRP A 169 -4.53 -1.52 14.35
N PHE A 170 -3.70 -2.35 13.72
CA PHE A 170 -3.59 -2.46 12.27
C PHE A 170 -4.28 -3.72 11.72
N LEU A 171 -4.34 -4.79 12.50
CA LEU A 171 -4.86 -6.09 12.08
C LEU A 171 -6.24 -6.42 12.64
N ASP A 172 -6.95 -7.28 11.91
CA ASP A 172 -8.16 -7.97 12.35
C ASP A 172 -8.13 -9.44 11.89
N THR A 173 -8.95 -10.26 12.52
CA THR A 173 -9.21 -11.64 12.09
C THR A 173 -10.42 -11.68 11.16
N MET A 174 -10.40 -12.59 10.20
CA MET A 174 -11.51 -12.80 9.27
C MET A 174 -11.89 -14.27 9.22
N ASP A 175 -13.20 -14.51 9.15
CA ASP A 175 -13.76 -15.83 8.96
C ASP A 175 -13.76 -16.16 7.46
N CYS A 176 -13.11 -17.26 7.08
CA CYS A 176 -13.01 -17.71 5.70
C CYS A 176 -13.47 -19.17 5.61
N GLU A 177 -14.17 -19.54 4.54
CA GLU A 177 -14.65 -20.91 4.31
C GLU A 177 -15.40 -21.54 5.52
N ASN A 178 -16.19 -20.74 6.23
CA ASN A 178 -16.90 -21.12 7.47
C ASN A 178 -15.97 -21.56 8.62
N ASN A 179 -14.71 -21.13 8.62
CA ASN A 179 -13.79 -21.28 9.73
C ASN A 179 -13.63 -19.95 10.44
N LEU A 180 -13.84 -19.97 11.76
CA LEU A 180 -13.67 -18.79 12.60
C LEU A 180 -12.20 -18.37 12.65
N GLN A 181 -11.95 -17.07 12.49
CA GLN A 181 -10.64 -16.43 12.63
C GLN A 181 -9.54 -17.11 11.80
N SER A 182 -9.91 -17.62 10.63
CA SER A 182 -9.04 -18.45 9.80
C SER A 182 -8.14 -17.68 8.83
N ALA A 183 -8.26 -16.35 8.85
CA ALA A 183 -7.35 -15.43 8.18
C ALA A 183 -7.02 -14.24 9.08
N VAL A 184 -5.85 -13.63 8.86
CA VAL A 184 -5.48 -12.31 9.40
C VAL A 184 -5.45 -11.31 8.26
N VAL A 185 -6.06 -10.16 8.48
CA VAL A 185 -6.16 -9.08 7.49
C VAL A 185 -5.81 -7.74 8.12
N HIS A 186 -5.49 -6.74 7.30
CA HIS A 186 -5.45 -5.35 7.75
C HIS A 186 -6.86 -4.81 8.00
N LYS A 187 -7.04 -3.88 8.94
CA LYS A 187 -8.30 -3.16 9.21
C LYS A 187 -8.22 -1.65 9.06
N ASN A 188 -7.00 -1.12 8.95
CA ASN A 188 -6.71 0.30 8.83
C ASN A 188 -5.68 0.53 7.72
N HIS A 189 -5.74 1.70 7.10
CA HIS A 189 -4.72 2.16 6.16
C HIS A 189 -3.60 2.86 6.94
N SER A 190 -2.42 2.25 6.99
CA SER A 190 -1.22 2.80 7.63
C SER A 190 0.03 2.15 7.08
N HIS A 191 1.17 2.82 7.23
CA HIS A 191 2.47 2.25 6.89
C HIS A 191 2.97 1.37 8.03
N VAL A 192 3.16 0.08 7.77
CA VAL A 192 3.71 -0.84 8.76
C VAL A 192 4.91 -1.58 8.20
N GLU A 193 5.97 -1.65 8.99
CA GLU A 193 7.22 -2.34 8.63
C GLU A 193 7.25 -3.78 9.15
N SER A 194 6.65 -4.00 10.33
CA SER A 194 6.57 -5.31 10.98
C SER A 194 5.27 -5.45 11.77
N ASN A 195 4.66 -6.62 11.73
CA ASN A 195 3.57 -7.01 12.63
C ASN A 195 3.76 -8.44 13.11
N MET A 196 3.20 -8.73 14.29
CA MET A 196 3.23 -10.04 14.92
C MET A 196 1.82 -10.47 15.31
N PHE A 197 1.50 -11.74 15.09
CA PHE A 197 0.26 -12.36 15.53
C PHE A 197 0.49 -13.86 15.78
N TYR A 198 -0.55 -14.55 16.21
CA TYR A 198 -0.46 -15.95 16.61
C TYR A 198 -1.40 -16.82 15.79
N TRP A 199 -1.03 -18.08 15.64
CA TRP A 199 -1.84 -19.12 15.03
C TRP A 199 -1.93 -20.32 15.97
N THR A 200 -3.15 -20.73 16.29
CA THR A 200 -3.46 -21.92 17.07
C THR A 200 -3.75 -23.08 16.13
N ALA A 201 -2.96 -24.14 16.28
CA ALA A 201 -3.05 -25.33 15.46
C ALA A 201 -4.39 -26.05 15.66
N PRO A 202 -5.07 -26.47 14.57
CA PRO A 202 -6.25 -27.31 14.67
C PRO A 202 -5.85 -28.75 15.04
N ALA A 203 -6.84 -29.64 15.16
CA ALA A 203 -6.58 -31.07 15.08
C ALA A 203 -5.73 -31.39 13.83
N PRO A 204 -4.87 -32.44 13.88
CA PRO A 204 -3.94 -32.73 12.80
C PRO A 204 -4.61 -32.83 11.43
N THR A 205 -4.12 -32.04 10.47
CA THR A 205 -4.66 -31.98 9.10
C THR A 205 -3.58 -32.18 8.04
N GLY A 206 -2.35 -32.55 8.42
CA GLY A 206 -1.20 -32.66 7.54
C GLY A 206 -0.36 -31.39 7.50
N HIS A 207 0.80 -31.44 6.84
CA HIS A 207 1.73 -30.31 6.84
C HIS A 207 1.11 -29.05 6.20
N ILE A 208 1.36 -27.90 6.82
CA ILE A 208 0.81 -26.61 6.37
C ILE A 208 1.91 -25.65 5.91
N ILE A 209 1.48 -24.58 5.24
CA ILE A 209 2.27 -23.40 4.93
C ILE A 209 1.40 -22.17 5.19
N PHE A 210 1.99 -21.12 5.75
CA PHE A 210 1.33 -19.82 5.77
C PHE A 210 1.54 -19.16 4.41
N ILE A 211 0.44 -18.76 3.80
CA ILE A 211 0.42 -18.07 2.51
C ILE A 211 -0.10 -16.66 2.75
N GLY A 212 0.57 -15.69 2.12
CA GLY A 212 0.28 -14.28 2.26
C GLY A 212 0.08 -13.57 0.93
N THR A 213 -0.80 -12.58 0.98
CA THR A 213 -0.84 -11.46 0.03
C THR A 213 -0.50 -10.19 0.76
N ILE A 214 0.52 -9.49 0.31
CA ILE A 214 1.04 -8.29 0.96
C ILE A 214 1.02 -7.14 -0.04
N VAL A 215 0.39 -6.04 0.36
CA VAL A 215 0.09 -4.88 -0.45
C VAL A 215 0.97 -3.72 0.00
N LYS A 216 1.84 -3.24 -0.90
CA LYS A 216 2.62 -2.03 -0.65
C LYS A 216 1.79 -0.77 -0.89
N ASN A 217 0.96 -0.77 -1.94
CA ASN A 217 -0.07 0.22 -2.23
C ASN A 217 -1.06 -0.40 -3.25
N LYS A 218 -2.08 0.36 -3.68
CA LYS A 218 -3.12 -0.14 -4.62
C LYS A 218 -2.56 -0.82 -5.87
N THR A 219 -1.47 -0.32 -6.46
CA THR A 219 -0.95 -0.84 -7.73
C THR A 219 0.30 -1.73 -7.56
N LEU A 220 0.76 -1.93 -6.33
CA LEU A 220 2.00 -2.63 -6.03
C LEU A 220 1.77 -3.64 -4.89
N PHE A 221 1.66 -4.92 -5.22
CA PHE A 221 1.41 -5.99 -4.27
C PHE A 221 1.96 -7.34 -4.75
N TRP A 222 2.19 -8.26 -3.81
CA TRP A 222 2.70 -9.60 -4.06
C TRP A 222 1.73 -10.62 -3.46
N THR A 223 1.47 -11.68 -4.21
CA THR A 223 0.69 -12.84 -3.78
C THR A 223 1.61 -14.05 -3.64
N ASN A 224 1.16 -15.12 -2.98
CA ASN A 224 1.97 -16.32 -2.74
C ASN A 224 3.29 -16.01 -2.01
N VAL A 225 3.25 -15.07 -1.05
CA VAL A 225 4.35 -14.91 -0.09
C VAL A 225 4.25 -16.08 0.89
N LEU A 226 5.27 -16.94 0.96
CA LEU A 226 5.20 -18.19 1.68
C LEU A 226 6.08 -18.15 2.94
N SER A 227 5.60 -18.75 4.03
CA SER A 227 6.45 -19.11 5.16
C SER A 227 7.29 -20.36 4.87
N PRO A 228 8.24 -20.70 5.75
CA PRO A 228 8.71 -22.07 5.86
C PRO A 228 7.55 -23.06 6.07
N LEU A 229 7.76 -24.31 5.68
CA LEU A 229 6.83 -25.40 5.94
C LEU A 229 6.67 -25.63 7.44
N ILE A 230 5.44 -25.83 7.90
CA ILE A 230 5.14 -26.25 9.27
C ILE A 230 4.71 -27.72 9.25
N LYS A 231 5.53 -28.57 9.87
CA LYS A 231 5.32 -30.01 9.93
C LYS A 231 4.31 -30.39 11.02
N ASP A 232 3.18 -30.92 10.59
CA ASP A 232 2.35 -31.75 11.46
C ASP A 232 3.15 -32.99 11.93
N VAL A 233 3.47 -33.05 13.22
CA VAL A 233 4.31 -34.13 13.76
C VAL A 233 3.61 -35.49 13.83
N THR A 234 2.30 -35.52 13.61
CA THR A 234 1.50 -36.74 13.60
C THR A 234 1.23 -37.24 12.18
N SER A 235 1.57 -36.44 11.17
CA SER A 235 1.38 -36.78 9.77
C SER A 235 2.54 -37.64 9.24
N ASN A 236 2.20 -38.70 8.53
CA ASN A 236 3.14 -39.53 7.78
C ASN A 236 3.23 -39.12 6.30
N GLU A 237 2.65 -37.97 5.94
CA GLU A 237 2.69 -37.48 4.57
C GLU A 237 4.11 -37.07 4.17
N GLU A 238 4.50 -37.39 2.95
CA GLU A 238 5.75 -36.88 2.42
C GLU A 238 5.61 -35.38 2.11
N VAL A 239 6.58 -34.58 2.54
CA VAL A 239 6.64 -33.17 2.22
C VAL A 239 6.84 -33.01 0.72
N LYS A 240 5.76 -32.73 -0.01
CA LYS A 240 5.85 -32.24 -1.38
C LYS A 240 6.36 -30.79 -1.31
N ALA A 241 7.66 -30.61 -1.45
CA ALA A 241 8.26 -29.27 -1.51
C ALA A 241 7.66 -28.52 -2.71
N CYS A 242 7.13 -27.32 -2.47
CA CYS A 242 6.76 -26.44 -3.57
C CYS A 242 8.05 -26.01 -4.25
N SER A 243 8.26 -26.47 -5.48
CA SER A 243 9.36 -26.04 -6.34
C SER A 243 9.24 -24.54 -6.60
N GLY A 244 9.80 -23.76 -5.69
CA GLY A 244 9.79 -22.30 -5.69
C GLY A 244 10.87 -21.71 -4.77
N VAL A 245 11.41 -22.49 -3.83
CA VAL A 245 12.66 -22.15 -3.16
C VAL A 245 13.78 -22.91 -3.87
N THR A 246 14.50 -22.22 -4.76
CA THR A 246 15.79 -22.75 -5.24
C THR A 246 16.70 -22.87 -4.03
N SER A 247 16.93 -24.09 -3.57
CA SER A 247 17.99 -24.41 -2.64
C SER A 247 19.30 -23.87 -3.20
N ILE A 248 19.85 -22.83 -2.57
CA ILE A 248 21.15 -22.24 -2.90
C ILE A 248 22.34 -23.16 -2.57
N HIS A 249 22.12 -24.43 -2.23
CA HIS A 249 23.20 -25.37 -1.92
C HIS A 249 23.79 -26.08 -3.16
N GLY A 250 23.39 -25.70 -4.38
CA GLY A 250 23.89 -26.31 -5.63
C GLY A 250 24.77 -25.44 -6.53
N CYS A 251 25.09 -24.20 -6.15
CA CYS A 251 25.60 -23.21 -7.12
C CYS A 251 27.06 -22.74 -6.94
N THR A 252 27.93 -23.49 -6.26
CA THR A 252 29.32 -23.04 -6.04
C THR A 252 30.41 -23.92 -6.63
N LEU A 253 30.10 -25.09 -7.22
CA LEU A 253 31.15 -25.94 -7.83
C LEU A 253 31.16 -25.90 -9.36
N ALA A 254 29.99 -25.80 -10.01
CA ALA A 254 29.92 -25.79 -11.48
C ALA A 254 30.52 -24.49 -12.09
N SER A 255 30.27 -23.34 -11.46
CA SER A 255 30.77 -22.05 -11.94
C SER A 255 32.29 -21.88 -11.77
N ILE A 256 32.90 -22.54 -10.79
CA ILE A 256 34.36 -22.48 -10.54
C ILE A 256 35.11 -23.36 -11.56
N ILE A 257 34.56 -24.51 -11.94
CA ILE A 257 35.20 -25.41 -12.92
C ILE A 257 35.25 -24.79 -14.31
N ILE A 258 34.22 -24.03 -14.70
CA ILE A 258 34.15 -23.36 -16.01
C ILE A 258 35.18 -22.23 -16.13
N LEU A 259 35.45 -21.50 -15.03
CA LEU A 259 36.46 -20.44 -15.00
C LEU A 259 37.90 -20.98 -14.99
N LEU A 260 38.12 -22.16 -14.39
CA LEU A 260 39.44 -22.81 -14.41
C LEU A 260 39.77 -23.41 -15.78
N PHE A 261 38.78 -23.96 -16.50
CA PHE A 261 38.99 -24.48 -17.85
C PHE A 261 39.27 -23.39 -18.90
N SER A 262 38.63 -22.22 -18.79
CA SER A 262 38.91 -21.11 -19.71
C SER A 262 40.28 -20.46 -19.47
N ALA A 263 40.75 -20.39 -18.22
CA ALA A 263 42.10 -19.88 -17.92
C ALA A 263 43.23 -20.79 -18.47
N ILE A 264 43.02 -22.11 -18.50
CA ILE A 264 44.02 -23.07 -19.01
C ILE A 264 44.11 -23.03 -20.55
N LEU A 265 43.02 -22.71 -21.25
CA LEU A 265 42.99 -22.58 -22.71
C LEU A 265 43.62 -21.27 -23.23
N PHE A 266 43.79 -20.24 -22.38
CA PHE A 266 44.46 -18.99 -22.73
C PHE A 266 45.96 -18.95 -22.38
N LEU A 267 46.48 -19.99 -21.72
CA LEU A 267 47.89 -20.11 -21.34
C LEU A 267 48.65 -21.16 -22.18
N ARG A 268 48.11 -21.54 -23.34
CA ARG A 268 48.76 -22.44 -24.29
C ARG A 268 48.79 -21.87 -25.69
#